data_AF-X0YXF9-F1
#
_entry.id   AF-X0YXF9-F1
#
_cell.length_a   1.000
_cell.length_b   1.000
_cell.length_c   1.000
_cell.angle_alpha   90.00
_cell.angle_beta   90.00
_cell.angle_gamma   90.00
#
_symmetry.space_group_name_H-M   'P 1'
#
loop_
_entity.id
_entity.type
_entity.pdbx_description
1 polymer ?
#
loop_
_entity_poly.entity_id
_entity_poly.type
_entity_poly.pdbx_seq_one_letter_code
_entity_poly.pdbx_strand_id
1 'polypeptide(L)'
;SAFAPDDPKKVKAYLKSLANKKEWVEYYAIKETWLDLRPAYASTVHKAQGREYDTVFIDLSDIGRCNTASDVARMLCVSISRAKKQVVFYGALPTKYC
;
A
#
# COMPACT_ATOMS: atom_id res chain seq x y z
N SER A 1 23.90 -9.15 5.14
CA SER A 1 23.81 -8.12 4.08
C SER A 1 22.36 -8.07 3.63
N ALA A 2 21.63 -6.99 3.95
CA ALA A 2 20.23 -6.87 3.58
C ALA A 2 20.11 -6.60 2.08
N PHE A 3 19.35 -7.44 1.38
CA PHE A 3 19.03 -7.30 -0.04
C PHE A 3 17.96 -6.20 -0.18
N ALA A 4 18.37 -5.02 -0.62
CA ALA A 4 17.48 -3.88 -0.85
C ALA A 4 17.52 -3.47 -2.34
N PRO A 5 16.89 -4.23 -3.26
CA PRO A 5 16.73 -3.81 -4.62
C PRO A 5 15.61 -2.77 -4.75
N ASP A 6 15.85 -1.81 -5.62
CA ASP A 6 15.10 -0.56 -5.74
C ASP A 6 13.71 -0.71 -6.41
N ASP A 7 13.37 -1.92 -6.88
CA ASP A 7 12.17 -2.19 -7.69
C ASP A 7 11.39 -3.44 -7.20
N PRO A 8 10.17 -3.25 -6.66
CA PRO A 8 9.29 -4.33 -6.20
C PRO A 8 8.94 -5.36 -7.28
N LYS A 9 8.94 -4.98 -8.57
CA LYS A 9 8.58 -5.89 -9.67
C LYS A 9 9.66 -6.94 -9.90
N LYS A 10 10.94 -6.55 -9.81
CA LYS A 10 12.08 -7.46 -9.98
C LYS A 10 12.12 -8.53 -8.90
N VAL A 11 11.74 -8.15 -7.69
CA VAL A 11 11.72 -9.02 -6.51
C VAL A 11 10.62 -10.06 -6.63
N LYS A 12 9.43 -9.65 -7.07
CA LYS A 12 8.33 -10.58 -7.33
C LYS A 12 8.68 -11.58 -8.42
N ALA A 13 9.40 -11.15 -9.46
CA ALA A 13 9.91 -12.04 -10.51
C ALA A 13 10.96 -13.02 -9.97
N TYR A 14 11.88 -12.56 -9.12
CA TYR A 14 12.90 -13.40 -8.49
C TYR A 14 12.30 -14.44 -7.54
N LEU A 15 11.37 -14.04 -6.66
CA LEU A 15 10.62 -14.96 -5.79
C LEU A 15 9.85 -16.01 -6.60
N LYS A 16 9.24 -15.63 -7.74
CA LYS A 16 8.58 -16.57 -8.64
C LYS A 16 9.57 -17.58 -9.25
N SER A 17 10.78 -17.15 -9.57
CA SER A 17 11.83 -18.03 -10.08
C SER A 17 12.31 -19.04 -9.02
N LEU A 18 12.46 -18.61 -7.76
CA LEU A 18 12.83 -19.48 -6.63
C LEU A 18 11.73 -20.49 -6.30
N ALA A 19 10.46 -20.06 -6.36
CA ALA A 19 9.31 -20.95 -6.19
C ALA A 19 9.26 -22.03 -7.29
N ASN A 20 9.54 -21.66 -8.55
CA ASN A 20 9.62 -22.62 -9.66
C ASN A 20 10.77 -23.62 -9.49
N LYS A 21 11.89 -23.19 -8.91
CA LYS A 21 13.04 -24.06 -8.58
C LYS A 21 12.86 -24.87 -7.29
N LYS A 22 11.78 -24.64 -6.54
CA LYS A 22 11.52 -25.22 -5.20
C LYS A 22 12.62 -24.92 -4.17
N GLU A 23 13.34 -23.82 -4.34
CA GLU A 23 14.38 -23.35 -3.43
C GLU A 23 13.76 -22.57 -2.26
N TRP A 24 13.09 -23.31 -1.37
CA TRP A 24 12.26 -22.73 -0.31
C TRP A 24 13.08 -21.98 0.74
N VAL A 25 14.29 -22.43 1.05
CA VAL A 25 15.16 -21.79 2.05
C VAL A 25 15.48 -20.35 1.63
N GLU A 26 15.94 -20.18 0.39
CA GLU A 26 16.27 -18.85 -0.15
C GLU A 26 15.01 -18.02 -0.43
N TYR A 27 13.92 -18.67 -0.87
CA TYR A 27 12.62 -18.02 -1.03
C TYR A 27 12.11 -17.39 0.28
N TYR A 28 12.11 -18.14 1.39
CA TYR A 28 11.66 -17.64 2.68
C TYR A 28 12.67 -16.66 3.29
N ALA A 29 13.96 -16.91 3.16
CA ALA A 29 14.98 -15.94 3.57
C ALA A 29 14.75 -14.59 2.90
N ILE A 30 14.54 -14.54 1.58
CA ILE A 30 14.28 -13.29 0.89
C ILE A 30 12.90 -12.74 1.23
N LYS A 31 11.86 -13.56 1.28
CA LYS A 31 10.50 -13.11 1.61
C LYS A 31 10.39 -12.51 3.02
N GLU A 32 11.12 -13.05 4.00
CA GLU A 32 11.10 -12.62 5.40
C GLU A 32 12.12 -11.51 5.69
N THR A 33 13.25 -11.50 4.98
CA THR A 33 14.24 -10.40 5.05
C THR A 33 13.86 -9.23 4.14
N TRP A 34 12.88 -9.41 3.25
CA TRP A 34 12.27 -8.34 2.45
C TRP A 34 11.60 -7.39 3.43
N LEU A 35 12.35 -6.38 3.86
CA LEU A 35 11.84 -5.31 4.68
C LEU A 35 10.67 -4.70 3.93
N ASP A 36 9.47 -4.96 4.45
CA ASP A 36 8.26 -4.32 3.99
C ASP A 36 8.37 -2.84 4.39
N LEU A 37 9.06 -2.06 3.54
CA LEU A 37 9.22 -0.62 3.63
C LEU A 37 7.90 0.11 3.44
N ARG A 38 6.74 -0.56 3.58
CA ARG A 38 5.50 0.13 3.95
C ARG A 38 5.86 0.94 5.19
N PRO A 39 5.81 2.27 5.10
CA PRO A 39 6.17 3.07 6.24
C PRO A 39 5.31 2.64 7.43
N ALA A 40 5.85 2.63 8.66
CA ALA A 40 5.07 2.26 9.84
C ALA A 40 3.81 3.14 10.03
N TYR A 41 3.78 4.29 9.35
CA TYR A 41 2.67 5.23 9.25
C TYR A 41 1.70 4.98 8.07
N ALA A 42 1.97 4.00 7.20
CA ALA A 42 1.11 3.61 6.09
C ALA A 42 0.21 2.45 6.51
N SER A 43 -1.08 2.73 6.61
CA SER A 43 -2.11 1.77 6.97
C SER A 43 -3.29 1.88 6.01
N THR A 44 -4.03 0.80 5.82
CA THR A 44 -5.25 0.86 5.01
C THR A 44 -6.31 1.69 5.74
N VAL A 45 -7.19 2.37 5.01
CA VAL A 45 -8.28 3.18 5.58
C VAL A 45 -9.10 2.39 6.61
N HIS A 46 -9.34 1.10 6.34
CA HIS A 46 -10.01 0.19 7.25
C HIS A 46 -9.29 -0.03 8.59
N LYS A 47 -7.95 -0.12 8.59
CA LYS A 47 -7.13 -0.29 9.80
C LYS A 47 -6.92 1.02 10.57
N ALA A 48 -7.14 2.17 9.91
CA ALA A 48 -7.05 3.49 10.53
C ALA A 48 -8.34 3.91 11.26
N GLN A 49 -9.43 3.13 11.16
CA GLN A 49 -10.68 3.45 11.85
C GLN A 49 -10.49 3.50 13.38
N GLY A 50 -10.93 4.59 14.00
CA GLY A 50 -10.78 4.81 15.46
C GLY A 50 -9.45 5.40 15.90
N ARG A 51 -8.54 5.73 14.98
CA ARG A 51 -7.30 6.47 15.27
C ARG A 51 -7.32 7.83 14.57
N GLU A 52 -6.68 8.82 15.15
CA GLU A 52 -6.54 10.16 14.55
C GLU A 52 -5.05 10.50 14.40
N TYR A 53 -4.71 11.18 13.31
CA TYR A 53 -3.34 11.55 12.95
C TYR A 53 -3.27 13.05 12.66
N ASP A 54 -2.11 13.68 12.88
CA ASP A 54 -1.94 15.11 12.59
C ASP A 54 -2.02 15.40 11.08
N THR A 55 -1.30 14.62 10.27
CA THR A 55 -1.28 14.73 8.81
C THR A 55 -1.58 13.36 8.18
N VAL A 56 -2.48 13.32 7.21
CA VAL A 56 -2.84 12.09 6.48
C VAL A 56 -2.53 12.27 5.00
N PHE A 57 -1.80 11.30 4.45
CA PHE A 57 -1.51 11.19 3.02
C PHE A 57 -2.44 10.15 2.40
N ILE A 58 -3.21 10.54 1.38
CA ILE A 58 -4.20 9.69 0.72
C ILE A 58 -3.77 9.44 -0.72
N ASP A 59 -3.53 8.19 -1.08
CA ASP A 59 -3.26 7.78 -2.46
C ASP A 59 -4.58 7.51 -3.21
N LEU A 60 -4.93 8.43 -4.11
CA LEU A 60 -6.13 8.33 -4.94
C LEU A 60 -6.03 7.22 -6.00
N SER A 61 -4.81 6.89 -6.42
CA SER A 61 -4.55 5.85 -7.42
C SER A 61 -4.83 4.46 -6.84
N ASP A 62 -4.55 4.25 -5.55
CA ASP A 62 -4.86 3.01 -4.85
C ASP A 62 -6.35 2.91 -4.49
N ILE A 63 -6.96 3.99 -3.99
CA ILE A 63 -8.41 4.05 -3.71
C ILE A 63 -9.24 3.80 -4.97
N GLY A 64 -8.82 4.37 -6.10
CA GLY A 64 -9.49 4.23 -7.39
C GLY A 64 -9.44 2.82 -8.00
N ARG A 65 -8.67 1.89 -7.41
CA ARG A 65 -8.71 0.46 -7.79
C ARG A 65 -10.00 -0.22 -7.36
N CYS A 66 -10.68 0.32 -6.35
CA CYS A 66 -12.04 -0.11 -6.05
C CYS A 66 -12.95 0.21 -7.25
N ASN A 67 -13.88 -0.69 -7.57
CA ASN A 67 -14.82 -0.50 -8.66
C ASN A 67 -16.18 0.03 -8.20
N THR A 68 -16.44 0.01 -6.89
CA THR A 68 -17.70 0.47 -6.30
C THR A 68 -17.58 1.92 -5.87
N ALA A 69 -18.31 2.82 -6.54
CA ALA A 69 -18.25 4.26 -6.28
C ALA A 69 -18.61 4.63 -4.82
N SER A 70 -19.60 3.95 -4.24
CA SER A 70 -20.03 4.19 -2.85
C SER A 70 -18.94 3.83 -1.84
N ASP A 71 -18.19 2.75 -2.07
CA ASP A 71 -17.07 2.37 -1.21
C ASP A 71 -15.89 3.32 -1.36
N VAL A 72 -15.61 3.81 -2.58
CA VAL A 72 -14.61 4.87 -2.82
C VAL A 72 -14.95 6.13 -2.02
N ALA A 73 -16.18 6.63 -2.15
CA ALA A 73 -16.63 7.82 -1.43
C ALA A 73 -16.55 7.63 0.09
N ARG A 74 -16.94 6.46 0.59
CA ARG A 74 -16.85 6.12 2.01
C ARG A 74 -15.41 6.04 2.50
N MET A 75 -14.51 5.42 1.74
CA MET A 75 -13.09 5.37 2.07
C MET A 75 -12.48 6.77 2.11
N LEU A 76 -12.81 7.64 1.14
CA LEU A 76 -12.35 9.03 1.13
C LEU A 76 -12.85 9.79 2.37
N CYS A 77 -14.16 9.74 2.66
CA CYS A 77 -14.74 10.38 3.84
C CYS A 77 -14.09 9.90 5.15
N VAL A 78 -13.91 8.59 5.30
CA VAL A 78 -13.22 8.03 6.46
C VAL A 78 -11.77 8.50 6.51
N SER A 79 -11.03 8.49 5.41
CA SER A 79 -9.62 8.89 5.40
C SER A 79 -9.41 10.37 5.73
N ILE A 80 -10.27 11.25 5.23
CA ILE A 80 -10.23 12.70 5.51
C ILE A 80 -10.52 12.95 7.00
N SER A 81 -11.53 12.27 7.57
CA SER A 81 -11.88 12.43 8.99
C SER A 81 -10.83 11.91 9.99
N ARG A 82 -9.76 11.23 9.53
CA ARG A 82 -8.63 10.85 10.40
C ARG A 82 -7.58 11.94 10.54
N ALA A 83 -7.59 12.98 9.71
CA ALA A 83 -6.63 14.07 9.79
C ALA A 83 -7.09 15.17 10.75
N LYS A 84 -6.21 15.60 11.66
CA LYS A 84 -6.46 16.73 12.57
C LYS A 84 -6.08 18.07 11.99
N LYS A 85 -4.98 18.13 11.23
CA LYS A 85 -4.40 19.39 10.74
C LYS A 85 -4.33 19.47 9.23
N GLN A 86 -3.94 18.39 8.56
CA GLN A 86 -3.70 18.43 7.12
C GLN A 86 -4.02 17.09 6.43
N VAL A 87 -4.63 17.20 5.25
CA VAL A 87 -4.83 16.09 4.31
C VAL A 87 -4.07 16.42 3.03
N VAL A 88 -3.30 15.46 2.53
CA VAL A 88 -2.57 15.58 1.27
C VAL A 88 -3.01 14.44 0.36
N PHE A 89 -3.50 14.78 -0.83
CA PHE A 89 -3.86 13.81 -1.84
C PHE A 89 -2.71 13.62 -2.83
N TYR A 90 -2.38 12.38 -3.15
CA TYR A 90 -1.44 12.02 -4.21
C TYR A 90 -2.13 11.19 -5.28
N GLY A 91 -1.72 11.40 -6.54
CA GLY A 91 -2.26 10.70 -7.70
C GLY A 91 -3.58 11.29 -8.21
N ALA A 92 -4.30 10.50 -9.01
CA ALA A 92 -5.57 10.90 -9.62
C ALA A 92 -6.58 9.75 -9.54
N LEU A 93 -7.86 10.10 -9.37
CA LEU A 93 -8.93 9.12 -9.53
C LEU A 93 -9.06 8.75 -11.01
N PRO A 94 -9.34 7.48 -11.34
CA PRO A 94 -9.58 7.07 -12.72
C PRO A 94 -10.81 7.78 -13.29
N THR A 95 -10.79 8.04 -14.60
CA THR A 95 -11.82 8.80 -15.35
C THR A 95 -13.24 8.28 -15.20
N LYS A 96 -13.44 7.03 -14.76
CA LYS A 96 -14.75 6.45 -14.44
C LYS A 96 -15.47 7.14 -13.25
N TYR A 97 -14.76 7.98 -12.49
CA TYR A 97 -15.28 8.76 -11.37
C TYR A 97 -15.23 10.28 -11.60
N CYS A 98 -14.80 10.72 -12.79
CA CYS A 98 -14.74 12.12 -13.20
C CYS A 98 -15.92 12.48 -14.11
#